data_AF-A0A936AGJ7-F1
#
_entry.id   AF-A0A936AGJ7-F1
#
_cell.length_a   1.000
_cell.length_b   1.000
_cell.length_c   1.000
_cell.angle_alpha   90.00
_cell.angle_beta   90.00
_cell.angle_gamma   90.00
#
_symmetry.space_group_name_H-M   'P 1'
#
loop_
_entity.id
_entity.type
_entity.pdbx_description
1 polymer ?
#
loop_
_entity_poly.entity_id
_entity_poly.type
_entity_poly.pdbx_seq_one_letter_code
_entity_poly.pdbx_strand_id
1 'polypeptide(L)'
;MQKLLAVLLLCWLASSGVRAAESGLFPSRTWDIRQFQASGIFPSPPFFAIAQSKDGLIYVGDNLGLLEFDGRTWRRLPIELNSAVTLIGSTRSGGLVVGGNEILMVFPDVRDLSRSIDVAAALEGGFHGSGEFWEIAEDDAQWCVRSTALLVCSDKDGFWKLRTKTGYGRIFSGRNSIYLQEDGVGLLRVGMRALKPMPGAEQFADIGIYSLTESPESNITAVTRTPQAIWRWNALESPGPPNMIDSSQPGNAHRYWHSIRNRQNYPA
;
A
#
# COMPACT_ATOMS: atom_id res chain seq x y z
N MET A 1 67.43 -19.77 39.61
CA MET A 1 66.59 -19.31 38.47
C MET A 1 65.13 -19.80 38.54
N GLN A 2 64.65 -20.34 39.67
CA GLN A 2 63.26 -20.82 39.81
C GLN A 2 62.21 -19.75 40.18
N LYS A 3 62.64 -18.54 40.60
CA LYS A 3 61.71 -17.44 40.91
C LYS A 3 61.29 -16.60 39.68
N LEU A 4 62.00 -16.71 38.56
CA LEU A 4 61.66 -15.98 37.31
C LEU A 4 60.60 -16.71 36.46
N LEU A 5 60.52 -18.05 36.56
CA LEU A 5 59.56 -18.84 35.77
C LEU A 5 58.12 -18.71 36.26
N ALA A 6 57.92 -18.39 37.55
CA ALA A 6 56.59 -18.27 38.14
C ALA A 6 55.86 -16.98 37.74
N VAL A 7 56.59 -15.92 37.38
CA VAL A 7 55.98 -14.63 36.97
C VAL A 7 55.49 -14.69 35.52
N LEU A 8 56.17 -15.44 34.65
CA LEU A 8 55.77 -15.60 33.25
C LEU A 8 54.54 -16.50 33.08
N LEU A 9 54.30 -17.44 34.00
CA LEU A 9 53.09 -18.29 33.97
C LEU A 9 51.82 -17.54 34.42
N LEU A 10 51.95 -16.51 35.27
CA LEU A 10 50.81 -15.69 35.69
C LEU A 10 50.33 -14.70 34.62
N CYS A 11 51.17 -14.34 33.64
CA CYS A 11 50.76 -13.48 32.53
C CYS A 11 50.04 -14.24 31.40
N TRP A 12 50.14 -15.57 31.35
CA TRP A 12 49.48 -16.39 30.32
C TRP A 12 48.04 -16.80 30.66
N LEU A 13 47.61 -16.67 31.92
CA LEU A 13 46.26 -17.03 32.36
C LEU A 13 45.28 -15.84 32.41
N ALA A 14 45.74 -14.61 32.15
CA ALA A 14 44.90 -13.41 32.16
C ALA A 14 44.51 -12.91 30.75
N SER A 15 44.82 -13.69 29.71
CA SER A 15 44.34 -13.44 28.34
C SER A 15 43.27 -14.47 27.95
N SER A 16 42.30 -14.70 28.86
CA SER A 16 40.95 -15.04 28.43
C SER A 16 40.46 -13.87 27.59
N GLY A 17 40.66 -14.00 26.28
CA GLY A 17 40.19 -13.03 25.30
C GLY A 17 38.73 -12.75 25.58
N VAL A 18 38.45 -11.56 26.09
CA VAL A 18 37.14 -10.95 25.94
C VAL A 18 36.98 -10.86 24.42
N ARG A 19 36.29 -11.84 23.84
CA ARG A 19 35.65 -11.61 22.56
C ARG A 19 34.65 -10.52 22.87
N ALA A 20 35.02 -9.28 22.56
CA ALA A 20 34.02 -8.28 22.27
C ALA A 20 33.16 -8.91 21.20
N ALA A 21 31.97 -9.39 21.58
CA ALA A 21 30.93 -9.55 20.61
C ALA A 21 30.71 -8.15 20.09
N GLU A 22 31.20 -7.85 18.88
CA GLU A 22 30.61 -6.80 18.09
C GLU A 22 29.13 -7.20 17.99
N SER A 23 28.32 -6.66 18.89
CA SER A 23 26.92 -6.42 18.62
C SER A 23 26.96 -5.53 17.41
N GLY A 24 26.95 -6.14 16.22
CA GLY A 24 26.92 -5.45 14.96
C GLY A 24 25.79 -4.46 15.05
N LEU A 25 26.14 -3.17 15.17
CA LEU A 25 25.19 -2.10 14.96
C LEU A 25 24.60 -2.41 13.59
N PHE A 26 23.28 -2.60 13.56
CA PHE A 26 22.58 -2.69 12.28
C PHE A 26 23.08 -1.55 11.42
N PRO A 27 23.31 -1.75 10.11
CA PRO A 27 23.39 -0.62 9.21
C PRO A 27 22.01 0.06 9.24
N SER A 28 21.77 0.90 10.23
CA SER A 28 20.78 1.95 10.14
C SER A 28 21.37 2.89 9.10
N ARG A 29 21.01 2.68 7.83
CA ARG A 29 21.00 3.78 6.90
C ARG A 29 20.05 4.79 7.55
N THR A 30 20.62 5.77 8.22
CA THR A 30 19.90 6.99 8.53
C THR A 30 19.56 7.55 7.17
N TRP A 31 18.32 7.32 6.73
CA TRP A 31 17.82 7.98 5.54
C TRP A 31 17.97 9.47 5.80
N ASP A 32 18.62 10.22 4.90
CA ASP A 32 18.62 11.67 4.99
C ASP A 32 17.17 12.13 4.83
N ILE A 33 16.51 12.40 5.97
CA ILE A 33 15.15 12.92 5.97
C ILE A 33 15.25 14.39 5.55
N ARG A 34 14.80 14.70 4.34
CA ARG A 34 14.62 16.07 3.89
C ARG A 34 13.19 16.50 4.17
N GLN A 35 13.03 17.51 5.01
CA GLN A 35 11.75 18.15 5.22
C GLN A 35 11.55 19.20 4.11
N PHE A 36 10.53 19.01 3.28
CA PHE A 36 10.10 20.00 2.31
C PHE A 36 8.99 20.83 2.96
N GLN A 37 9.24 22.12 3.18
CA GLN A 37 8.18 23.06 3.53
C GLN A 37 7.63 23.68 2.24
N ALA A 38 6.32 23.56 2.02
CA ALA A 38 5.63 24.31 0.98
C ALA A 38 5.59 25.78 1.44
N SER A 39 6.62 26.56 1.12
CA SER A 39 6.64 28.00 1.42
C SER A 39 5.76 28.74 0.42
N GLY A 40 4.80 29.53 0.92
CA GLY A 40 3.91 30.38 0.10
C GLY A 40 2.61 29.74 -0.40
N ILE A 41 2.44 28.42 -0.23
CA ILE A 41 1.18 27.69 -0.43
C ILE A 41 0.80 27.16 0.95
N PHE A 42 -0.39 27.42 1.45
CA PHE A 42 -0.82 26.92 2.75
C PHE A 42 -1.26 25.45 2.58
N PRO A 43 -0.39 24.44 2.85
CA PRO A 43 -0.90 23.09 3.03
C PRO A 43 -1.90 23.11 4.18
N SER A 44 -2.87 22.21 4.14
CA SER A 44 -3.86 22.06 5.20
C SER A 44 -3.87 20.60 5.68
N PRO A 45 -2.87 20.23 6.51
CA PRO A 45 -2.77 18.88 7.05
C PRO A 45 -4.03 18.48 7.84
N PRO A 46 -4.27 17.17 8.05
CA PRO A 46 -3.40 16.05 7.64
C PRO A 46 -3.40 15.82 6.12
N PHE A 47 -2.35 15.14 5.65
CA PHE A 47 -2.26 14.63 4.28
C PHE A 47 -2.76 13.19 4.27
N PHE A 48 -3.66 12.87 3.36
CA PHE A 48 -4.34 11.57 3.33
C PHE A 48 -3.90 10.67 2.18
N ALA A 49 -3.57 11.29 1.04
CA ALA A 49 -3.24 10.57 -0.18
C ALA A 49 -1.97 11.10 -0.81
N ILE A 50 -1.24 10.21 -1.48
CA ILE A 50 -0.06 10.54 -2.28
C ILE A 50 -0.04 9.68 -3.54
N ALA A 51 0.30 10.29 -4.67
CA ALA A 51 0.55 9.57 -5.93
C ALA A 51 1.69 10.22 -6.69
N GLN A 52 2.35 9.44 -7.55
CA GLN A 52 3.31 9.94 -8.52
C GLN A 52 2.74 9.73 -9.93
N SER A 53 2.75 10.78 -10.75
CA SER A 53 2.42 10.64 -12.18
C SER A 53 3.54 9.99 -12.96
N LYS A 54 3.22 9.52 -14.17
CA LYS A 54 4.21 9.00 -15.12
C LYS A 54 5.34 9.99 -15.45
N ASP A 55 5.05 11.28 -15.43
CA ASP A 55 6.02 12.35 -15.69
C ASP A 55 6.87 12.68 -14.45
N GLY A 56 6.68 11.97 -13.34
CA GLY A 56 7.46 12.10 -12.11
C GLY A 56 6.94 13.13 -11.11
N LEU A 57 5.88 13.89 -11.45
CA LEU A 57 5.23 14.84 -10.55
C LEU A 57 4.58 14.11 -9.38
N ILE A 58 4.73 14.64 -8.17
CA ILE A 58 4.12 14.11 -6.95
C ILE A 58 2.86 14.90 -6.63
N TYR A 59 1.78 14.18 -6.32
CA TYR A 59 0.51 14.74 -5.90
C TYR A 59 0.21 14.35 -4.48
N VAL A 60 -0.24 15.30 -3.66
CA VAL A 60 -0.61 15.08 -2.26
C VAL A 60 -1.99 15.67 -1.99
N GLY A 61 -2.85 14.87 -1.37
CA GLY A 61 -4.21 15.25 -0.99
C GLY A 61 -4.27 15.69 0.46
N ASP A 62 -4.91 16.82 0.72
CA ASP A 62 -5.10 17.39 2.05
C ASP A 62 -6.56 17.85 2.27
N ASN A 63 -6.85 18.56 3.36
CA ASN A 63 -8.20 19.05 3.67
C ASN A 63 -8.77 20.08 2.68
N LEU A 64 -7.92 20.74 1.88
CA LEU A 64 -8.30 21.82 0.97
C LEU A 64 -8.18 21.44 -0.51
N GLY A 65 -7.68 20.25 -0.84
CA GLY A 65 -7.59 19.77 -2.21
C GLY A 65 -6.25 19.13 -2.55
N LEU A 66 -5.79 19.39 -3.77
CA LEU A 66 -4.63 18.72 -4.37
C LEU A 66 -3.42 19.66 -4.44
N LEU A 67 -2.30 19.20 -3.88
CA LEU A 67 -0.99 19.79 -4.02
C LEU A 67 -0.19 19.03 -5.09
N GLU A 68 0.58 19.74 -5.91
CA GLU A 68 1.51 19.18 -6.88
C GLU A 68 2.94 19.61 -6.52
N PHE A 69 3.89 18.70 -6.66
CA PHE A 69 5.31 18.94 -6.52
C PHE A 69 6.06 18.50 -7.77
N ASP A 70 6.83 19.41 -8.36
CA ASP A 70 7.57 19.22 -9.60
C ASP A 70 9.03 18.77 -9.40
N GLY A 71 9.42 18.48 -8.15
CA GLY A 71 10.80 18.18 -7.78
C GLY A 71 11.57 19.39 -7.21
N ARG A 72 11.03 20.60 -7.33
CA ARG A 72 11.62 21.84 -6.81
C ARG A 72 10.64 22.67 -6.00
N THR A 73 9.43 22.84 -6.50
CA THR A 73 8.40 23.70 -5.93
C THR A 73 7.09 22.95 -5.77
N TRP A 74 6.35 23.34 -4.74
CA TRP A 74 4.97 22.93 -4.56
C TRP A 74 4.05 23.95 -5.26
N ARG A 75 2.85 23.53 -5.66
CA ARG A 75 1.72 24.42 -5.98
C ARG A 75 0.40 23.79 -5.60
N ARG A 76 -0.59 24.61 -5.29
CA ARG A 76 -2.00 24.18 -5.15
C ARG A 76 -2.60 24.13 -6.55
N LEU A 77 -3.24 23.01 -6.90
CA LEU A 77 -4.02 22.95 -8.13
C LEU A 77 -5.35 23.69 -7.91
N PRO A 78 -5.81 24.50 -8.87
CA PRO A 78 -7.06 25.26 -8.75
C PRO A 78 -8.26 24.34 -9.04
N ILE A 79 -8.46 23.33 -8.20
CA ILE A 79 -9.54 22.35 -8.28
C ILE A 79 -10.44 22.54 -7.06
N GLU A 80 -11.71 22.83 -7.30
CA GLU A 80 -12.72 23.00 -6.25
C GLU A 80 -13.41 21.66 -5.97
N LEU A 81 -12.93 20.93 -4.95
CA LEU A 81 -13.54 19.68 -4.51
C LEU A 81 -14.44 19.86 -3.27
N ASN A 82 -14.36 20.99 -2.56
CA ASN A 82 -15.13 21.28 -1.34
C ASN A 82 -15.12 20.15 -0.28
N SER A 83 -14.07 19.33 -0.27
CA SER A 83 -13.91 18.16 0.60
C SER A 83 -12.42 17.78 0.68
N ALA A 84 -12.05 17.03 1.72
CA ALA A 84 -10.70 16.49 1.83
C ALA A 84 -10.40 15.52 0.68
N VAL A 85 -9.16 15.54 0.19
CA VAL A 85 -8.69 14.59 -0.82
C VAL A 85 -8.06 13.40 -0.12
N THR A 86 -8.83 12.33 0.01
CA THR A 86 -8.45 11.07 0.67
C THR A 86 -8.05 9.96 -0.28
N LEU A 87 -8.28 10.15 -1.58
CA LEU A 87 -7.87 9.24 -2.64
C LEU A 87 -7.17 9.99 -3.76
N ILE A 88 -5.98 9.51 -4.17
CA ILE A 88 -5.33 9.88 -5.42
C ILE A 88 -4.76 8.61 -6.06
N GLY A 89 -5.04 8.40 -7.33
CA GLY A 89 -4.42 7.37 -8.15
C GLY A 89 -3.92 7.93 -9.46
N SER A 90 -2.64 7.71 -9.78
CA SER A 90 -2.17 7.90 -11.16
C SER A 90 -2.44 6.64 -11.95
N THR A 91 -3.22 6.76 -13.01
CA THR A 91 -3.61 5.62 -13.83
C THR A 91 -2.52 5.25 -14.83
N ARG A 92 -2.53 4.00 -15.30
CA ARG A 92 -1.69 3.55 -16.43
C ARG A 92 -2.01 4.27 -17.73
N SER A 93 -3.11 5.01 -17.85
CA SER A 93 -3.34 5.90 -19.01
C SER A 93 -2.63 7.25 -18.89
N GLY A 94 -2.13 7.62 -17.70
CA GLY A 94 -1.43 8.88 -17.44
C GLY A 94 -2.31 9.97 -16.81
N GLY A 95 -3.57 9.69 -16.54
CA GLY A 95 -4.47 10.59 -15.81
C GLY A 95 -4.36 10.44 -14.30
N LEU A 96 -5.14 11.27 -13.58
CA LEU A 96 -5.36 11.15 -12.14
C LEU A 96 -6.82 10.81 -11.84
N VAL A 97 -7.03 9.92 -10.90
CA VAL A 97 -8.32 9.71 -10.23
C VAL A 97 -8.19 10.30 -8.84
N VAL A 98 -9.07 11.24 -8.48
CA VAL A 98 -9.02 11.98 -7.23
C VAL A 98 -10.36 11.83 -6.53
N GLY A 99 -10.34 11.49 -5.25
CA GLY A 99 -11.57 11.21 -4.50
C GLY A 99 -11.52 11.69 -3.06
N GLY A 100 -12.70 11.76 -2.48
CA GLY A 100 -12.96 12.21 -1.12
C GLY A 100 -14.29 11.64 -0.61
N ASN A 101 -14.92 12.36 0.32
CA ASN A 101 -16.29 12.04 0.75
C ASN A 101 -17.31 12.24 -0.38
N GLU A 102 -17.86 11.13 -0.89
CA GLU A 102 -18.85 11.06 -1.99
C GLU A 102 -18.46 11.78 -3.30
N ILE A 103 -17.17 12.06 -3.46
CA ILE A 103 -16.62 12.76 -4.63
C ILE A 103 -15.60 11.86 -5.30
N LEU A 104 -15.68 11.78 -6.63
CA LEU A 104 -14.69 11.11 -7.46
C LEU A 104 -14.58 11.85 -8.79
N MET A 105 -13.42 12.43 -9.03
CA MET A 105 -13.08 13.16 -10.24
C MET A 105 -11.99 12.41 -11.01
N VAL A 106 -12.15 12.34 -12.32
CA VAL A 106 -11.09 11.86 -13.22
C VAL A 106 -10.51 13.07 -13.96
N PHE A 107 -9.20 13.21 -13.93
CA PHE A 107 -8.44 14.18 -14.70
C PHE A 107 -7.62 13.41 -15.75
N PRO A 108 -8.14 13.24 -16.98
CA PRO A 108 -7.39 12.57 -18.05
C PRO A 108 -6.06 13.25 -18.33
N ASP A 109 -6.02 14.59 -18.19
CA ASP A 109 -4.82 15.41 -18.18
C ASP A 109 -4.98 16.49 -17.10
N VAL A 110 -4.13 16.45 -16.06
CA VAL A 110 -4.15 17.43 -14.96
C VAL A 110 -3.70 18.84 -15.40
N ARG A 111 -3.09 18.97 -16.58
CA ARG A 111 -2.76 20.27 -17.19
C ARG A 111 -3.97 20.94 -17.82
N ASP A 112 -5.01 20.16 -18.16
CA ASP A 112 -6.26 20.64 -18.73
C ASP A 112 -7.45 20.22 -17.86
N LEU A 113 -7.68 21.00 -16.79
CA LEU A 113 -8.74 20.75 -15.82
C LEU A 113 -10.16 20.85 -16.44
N SER A 114 -10.31 21.46 -17.62
CA SER A 114 -11.60 21.57 -18.31
C SER A 114 -12.12 20.22 -18.81
N ARG A 115 -11.23 19.24 -18.95
CA ARG A 115 -11.54 17.86 -19.37
C ARG A 115 -11.78 16.92 -18.19
N SER A 116 -11.88 17.47 -16.97
CA SER A 116 -12.19 16.67 -15.80
C SER A 116 -13.60 16.10 -15.88
N ILE A 117 -13.78 14.91 -15.30
CA ILE A 117 -15.04 14.16 -15.33
C ILE A 117 -15.46 13.93 -13.89
N ASP A 118 -16.66 14.40 -13.54
CA ASP A 118 -17.36 14.00 -12.31
C ASP A 118 -17.98 12.62 -12.53
N VAL A 119 -17.43 11.61 -11.85
CA VAL A 119 -17.88 10.22 -12.00
C VAL A 119 -19.25 10.00 -11.37
N ALA A 120 -19.62 10.78 -10.34
CA ALA A 120 -20.93 10.68 -9.72
C ALA A 120 -22.02 11.10 -10.71
N ALA A 121 -21.79 12.19 -11.44
CA ALA A 121 -22.70 12.68 -12.47
C ALA A 121 -22.87 11.72 -13.65
N ALA A 122 -21.87 10.88 -13.92
CA ALA A 122 -21.89 9.87 -14.98
C ALA A 122 -22.64 8.57 -14.60
N LEU A 123 -22.99 8.37 -13.33
CA LEU A 123 -23.59 7.14 -12.81
C LEU A 123 -24.98 7.39 -12.24
N GLU A 124 -25.97 6.59 -12.65
CA GLU A 124 -27.34 6.69 -12.16
C GLU A 124 -27.40 6.62 -10.61
N GLY A 125 -28.03 7.61 -9.97
CA GLY A 125 -28.14 7.71 -8.52
C GLY A 125 -26.86 8.17 -7.79
N GLY A 126 -25.81 8.57 -8.52
CA GLY A 126 -24.60 9.17 -7.96
C GLY A 126 -23.93 8.34 -6.85
N PHE A 127 -23.33 9.00 -5.86
CA PHE A 127 -22.62 8.35 -4.75
C PHE A 127 -23.30 8.54 -3.39
N HIS A 128 -24.58 8.89 -3.35
CA HIS A 128 -25.25 9.13 -2.07
C HIS A 128 -25.15 7.90 -1.14
N GLY A 129 -24.67 8.14 0.09
CA GLY A 129 -24.40 7.11 1.08
C GLY A 129 -23.24 6.18 0.70
N SER A 130 -22.30 6.61 -0.14
CA SER A 130 -21.04 5.89 -0.35
C SER A 130 -20.07 6.15 0.79
N GLY A 131 -20.14 7.34 1.39
CA GLY A 131 -19.08 7.85 2.27
C GLY A 131 -17.79 8.10 1.49
N GLU A 132 -16.68 7.94 2.19
CA GLU A 132 -15.36 8.36 1.72
C GLU A 132 -14.60 7.29 0.93
N PHE A 133 -14.05 7.69 -0.22
CA PHE A 133 -13.18 6.86 -1.04
C PHE A 133 -11.74 6.92 -0.55
N TRP A 134 -11.09 5.77 -0.39
CA TRP A 134 -9.78 5.70 0.26
C TRP A 134 -8.68 5.09 -0.59
N GLU A 135 -9.01 4.10 -1.40
CA GLU A 135 -8.02 3.29 -2.09
C GLU A 135 -8.41 3.04 -3.54
N ILE A 136 -7.39 2.99 -4.38
CA ILE A 136 -7.47 2.67 -5.79
C ILE A 136 -6.63 1.43 -6.08
N ALA A 137 -7.12 0.60 -7.00
CA ALA A 137 -6.38 -0.48 -7.61
C ALA A 137 -6.60 -0.48 -9.11
N GLU A 138 -5.66 -1.01 -9.88
CA GLU A 138 -5.71 -1.00 -11.34
C GLU A 138 -5.08 -2.25 -11.93
N ASP A 139 -5.76 -2.84 -12.91
CA ASP A 139 -5.26 -3.87 -13.81
C ASP A 139 -5.04 -3.30 -15.23
N ASP A 140 -4.81 -4.14 -16.24
CA ASP A 140 -4.54 -3.65 -17.59
C ASP A 140 -5.80 -3.14 -18.33
N ALA A 141 -7.00 -3.41 -17.79
CA ALA A 141 -8.27 -3.07 -18.42
C ALA A 141 -9.02 -1.94 -17.69
N GLN A 142 -8.90 -1.85 -16.37
CA GLN A 142 -9.66 -0.93 -15.54
C GLN A 142 -8.89 -0.52 -14.28
N TRP A 143 -9.17 0.68 -13.80
CA TRP A 143 -8.98 1.05 -12.41
C TRP A 143 -10.30 0.96 -11.64
N CYS A 144 -10.20 0.70 -10.34
CA CYS A 144 -11.30 0.66 -9.39
C CYS A 144 -10.93 1.41 -8.11
N VAL A 145 -11.88 2.14 -7.55
CA VAL A 145 -11.78 2.81 -6.25
C VAL A 145 -12.85 2.30 -5.31
N ARG A 146 -12.57 2.33 -4.02
CA ARG A 146 -13.53 1.86 -3.01
C ARG A 146 -13.75 2.88 -1.89
N SER A 147 -15.00 2.97 -1.46
CA SER A 147 -15.40 3.36 -0.13
C SER A 147 -15.84 2.11 0.66
N THR A 148 -16.25 2.26 1.92
CA THR A 148 -16.81 1.12 2.68
C THR A 148 -18.12 0.61 2.08
N ALA A 149 -18.91 1.44 1.42
CA ALA A 149 -20.23 1.07 0.90
C ALA A 149 -20.27 0.84 -0.62
N LEU A 150 -19.27 1.33 -1.37
CA LEU A 150 -19.32 1.37 -2.82
C LEU A 150 -17.96 1.05 -3.46
N LEU A 151 -18.00 0.18 -4.45
CA LEU A 151 -16.93 -0.03 -5.43
C LEU A 151 -17.31 0.72 -6.70
N VAL A 152 -16.40 1.51 -7.24
CA VAL A 152 -16.56 2.20 -8.52
C VAL A 152 -15.39 1.84 -9.40
N CYS A 153 -15.66 1.41 -10.63
CA CYS A 153 -14.64 1.00 -11.57
C CYS A 153 -14.85 1.68 -12.92
N SER A 154 -13.74 1.92 -13.61
CA SER A 154 -13.74 2.28 -15.02
C SER A 154 -14.04 1.06 -15.90
N ASP A 155 -14.47 1.35 -17.12
CA ASP A 155 -14.70 0.39 -18.19
C ASP A 155 -14.50 1.11 -19.52
N LYS A 156 -14.38 0.36 -20.62
CA LYS A 156 -14.24 0.92 -21.98
C LYS A 156 -15.40 1.84 -22.37
N ASP A 157 -16.57 1.62 -21.78
CA ASP A 157 -17.82 2.36 -22.07
C ASP A 157 -18.14 3.43 -21.00
N GLY A 158 -17.24 3.68 -20.04
CA GLY A 158 -17.44 4.68 -18.98
C GLY A 158 -17.13 4.12 -17.59
N PHE A 159 -18.13 4.10 -16.71
CA PHE A 159 -17.99 3.66 -15.32
C PHE A 159 -19.09 2.68 -14.93
N TRP A 160 -18.81 1.88 -13.92
CA TRP A 160 -19.81 1.06 -13.24
C TRP A 160 -19.56 1.05 -11.74
N LYS A 161 -20.60 0.71 -10.98
CA LYS A 161 -20.52 0.64 -9.52
C LYS A 161 -21.24 -0.57 -8.96
N LEU A 162 -20.77 -1.05 -7.81
CA LEU A 162 -21.43 -2.07 -7.01
C LEU A 162 -21.52 -1.59 -5.56
N ARG A 163 -22.70 -1.77 -4.97
CA ARG A 163 -22.96 -1.51 -3.56
C ARG A 163 -22.93 -2.83 -2.80
N THR A 164 -22.17 -2.87 -1.71
CA THR A 164 -22.15 -4.00 -0.79
C THR A 164 -23.34 -3.97 0.17
N LYS A 165 -23.69 -5.13 0.74
CA LYS A 165 -24.63 -5.26 1.85
C LYS A 165 -23.96 -5.36 3.22
N THR A 166 -22.64 -5.57 3.26
CA THR A 166 -21.86 -5.79 4.49
C THR A 166 -20.87 -4.65 4.70
N GLY A 167 -19.91 -4.53 3.78
CA GLY A 167 -18.83 -3.54 3.85
C GLY A 167 -17.66 -3.97 2.99
N TYR A 168 -17.16 -3.09 2.15
CA TYR A 168 -15.90 -3.31 1.44
C TYR A 168 -14.73 -2.97 2.35
N GLY A 169 -13.88 -3.96 2.55
CA GLY A 169 -12.56 -3.81 3.13
C GLY A 169 -11.59 -3.15 2.15
N ARG A 170 -10.31 -3.55 2.20
CA ARG A 170 -9.28 -2.94 1.35
C ARG A 170 -9.33 -3.46 -0.09
N ILE A 171 -8.84 -2.64 -1.03
CA ILE A 171 -8.61 -3.01 -2.44
C ILE A 171 -7.11 -3.01 -2.75
N PHE A 172 -6.68 -3.91 -3.63
CA PHE A 172 -5.26 -4.14 -3.95
C PHE A 172 -5.04 -4.37 -5.43
N SER A 173 -3.98 -3.77 -5.97
CA SER A 173 -3.46 -4.11 -7.30
C SER A 173 -2.57 -5.36 -7.22
N GLY A 174 -2.88 -6.34 -8.06
CA GLY A 174 -2.00 -7.46 -8.40
C GLY A 174 -1.21 -7.17 -9.68
N ARG A 175 -0.75 -8.21 -10.37
CA ARG A 175 -0.02 -8.06 -11.64
C ARG A 175 -0.92 -7.57 -12.77
N ASN A 176 -2.02 -8.29 -12.98
CA ASN A 176 -3.10 -7.95 -13.90
C ASN A 176 -4.42 -8.43 -13.27
N SER A 177 -4.62 -7.98 -12.04
CA SER A 177 -5.72 -8.37 -11.16
C SER A 177 -6.02 -7.22 -10.24
N ILE A 178 -7.29 -7.06 -9.91
CA ILE A 178 -7.72 -6.25 -8.77
C ILE A 178 -8.33 -7.19 -7.75
N TYR A 179 -7.87 -7.08 -6.51
CA TYR A 179 -8.40 -7.82 -5.37
C TYR A 179 -9.17 -6.88 -4.46
N LEU A 180 -10.33 -7.31 -3.97
CA LEU A 180 -11.18 -6.54 -3.08
C LEU A 180 -11.61 -7.44 -1.93
N GLN A 181 -11.46 -6.96 -0.70
CA GLN A 181 -12.04 -7.62 0.46
C GLN A 181 -13.48 -7.14 0.67
N GLU A 182 -14.38 -8.06 1.03
CA GLU A 182 -15.73 -7.75 1.51
C GLU A 182 -16.00 -8.47 2.83
N ASP A 183 -16.46 -7.72 3.83
CA ASP A 183 -16.71 -8.21 5.18
C ASP A 183 -17.79 -9.30 5.15
N GLY A 184 -17.57 -10.40 5.87
CA GLY A 184 -18.46 -11.56 5.88
C GLY A 184 -18.43 -12.41 4.60
N VAL A 185 -17.65 -12.01 3.57
CA VAL A 185 -17.53 -12.73 2.29
C VAL A 185 -16.11 -13.25 2.06
N GLY A 186 -15.09 -12.42 2.30
CA GLY A 186 -13.69 -12.78 2.12
C GLY A 186 -13.01 -12.00 1.01
N LEU A 187 -11.99 -12.60 0.38
CA LEU A 187 -11.24 -11.97 -0.71
C LEU A 187 -11.84 -12.33 -2.07
N LEU A 188 -12.12 -11.29 -2.86
CA LEU A 188 -12.69 -11.38 -4.19
C LEU A 188 -11.71 -10.84 -5.23
N ARG A 189 -11.83 -11.34 -6.45
CA ARG A 189 -11.24 -10.74 -7.66
C ARG A 189 -12.29 -9.90 -8.36
N VAL A 190 -11.92 -8.67 -8.72
CA VAL A 190 -12.75 -7.81 -9.55
C VAL A 190 -12.61 -8.25 -11.00
N GLY A 191 -13.73 -8.58 -11.64
CA GLY A 191 -13.82 -8.90 -13.06
C GLY A 191 -14.50 -7.78 -13.85
N MET A 192 -14.96 -8.12 -15.06
CA MET A 192 -15.76 -7.20 -15.88
C MET A 192 -17.16 -7.06 -15.27
N ARG A 193 -17.40 -5.94 -14.57
CA ARG A 193 -18.68 -5.60 -13.91
C ARG A 193 -19.19 -6.63 -12.90
N ALA A 194 -18.30 -7.37 -12.25
CA ALA A 194 -18.66 -8.37 -11.27
C ALA A 194 -17.53 -8.62 -10.26
N LEU A 195 -17.90 -9.13 -9.09
CA LEU A 195 -16.96 -9.64 -8.09
C LEU A 195 -17.00 -11.17 -8.11
N LYS A 196 -15.83 -11.80 -8.11
CA LYS A 196 -15.69 -13.27 -8.11
C LYS A 196 -14.93 -13.71 -6.87
N PRO A 197 -15.52 -14.56 -6.01
CA PRO A 197 -14.79 -15.13 -4.88
C PRO A 197 -13.52 -15.86 -5.34
N MET A 198 -12.46 -15.76 -4.56
CA MET A 198 -11.25 -16.55 -4.78
C MET A 198 -11.35 -17.90 -4.04
N PRO A 199 -10.79 -18.99 -4.59
CA PRO A 199 -10.82 -20.30 -3.93
C PRO A 199 -10.29 -20.23 -2.49
N GLY A 200 -11.07 -20.74 -1.53
CA GLY A 200 -10.70 -20.82 -0.10
C GLY A 200 -10.52 -19.47 0.60
N ALA A 201 -10.80 -18.35 -0.07
CA ALA A 201 -10.52 -17.03 0.45
C ALA A 201 -11.66 -16.45 1.32
N GLU A 202 -12.74 -17.21 1.52
CA GLU A 202 -13.79 -16.96 2.50
C GLU A 202 -13.26 -16.92 3.93
N GLN A 203 -12.10 -17.52 4.22
CA GLN A 203 -11.44 -17.39 5.51
C GLN A 203 -11.05 -15.93 5.86
N PHE A 204 -10.97 -15.05 4.86
CA PHE A 204 -10.72 -13.63 5.05
C PHE A 204 -12.02 -12.84 5.29
N ALA A 205 -13.17 -13.50 5.48
CA ALA A 205 -14.45 -12.85 5.74
C ALA A 205 -14.41 -11.99 7.01
N ASP A 206 -13.74 -12.49 8.05
CA ASP A 206 -13.60 -11.80 9.35
C ASP A 206 -12.14 -11.43 9.67
N ILE A 207 -11.23 -11.64 8.71
CA ILE A 207 -9.79 -11.37 8.87
C ILE A 207 -9.38 -10.25 7.93
N GLY A 208 -9.29 -9.02 8.46
CA GLY A 208 -8.88 -7.84 7.69
C GLY A 208 -7.49 -7.99 7.08
N ILE A 209 -7.41 -7.92 5.75
CA ILE A 209 -6.14 -7.90 5.02
C ILE A 209 -5.66 -6.44 4.98
N TYR A 210 -4.47 -6.22 5.51
CA TYR A 210 -3.88 -4.88 5.54
C TYR A 210 -2.96 -4.64 4.35
N SER A 211 -2.24 -5.64 3.89
CA SER A 211 -1.40 -5.52 2.70
C SER A 211 -1.48 -6.79 1.90
N LEU A 212 -1.45 -6.68 0.59
CA LEU A 212 -1.46 -7.80 -0.33
C LEU A 212 -0.57 -7.47 -1.53
N THR A 213 0.28 -8.41 -1.91
CA THR A 213 1.08 -8.34 -3.13
C THR A 213 1.02 -9.68 -3.87
N GLU A 214 1.08 -9.63 -5.19
CA GLU A 214 1.14 -10.79 -6.08
C GLU A 214 2.50 -10.83 -6.77
N SER A 215 3.20 -11.96 -6.70
CA SER A 215 4.47 -12.17 -7.40
C SER A 215 4.26 -12.49 -8.89
N PRO A 216 5.32 -12.40 -9.73
CA PRO A 216 5.23 -12.79 -11.14
C PRO A 216 4.76 -14.23 -11.38
N GLU A 217 5.01 -15.14 -10.43
CA GLU A 217 4.59 -16.55 -10.41
C GLU A 217 3.19 -16.76 -9.82
N SER A 218 2.40 -15.68 -9.68
CA SER A 218 1.05 -15.68 -9.11
C SER A 218 0.98 -16.15 -7.66
N ASN A 219 2.06 -15.97 -6.89
CA ASN A 219 2.01 -16.19 -5.45
C ASN A 219 1.55 -14.91 -4.75
N ILE A 220 0.51 -15.02 -3.93
CA ILE A 220 0.02 -13.94 -3.10
C ILE A 220 0.72 -13.98 -1.75
N THR A 221 1.16 -12.82 -1.27
CA THR A 221 1.54 -12.60 0.11
C THR A 221 0.60 -11.57 0.71
N ALA A 222 -0.11 -11.94 1.78
CA ALA A 222 -1.01 -11.05 2.50
C ALA A 222 -0.60 -10.90 3.96
N VAL A 223 -0.75 -9.70 4.52
CA VAL A 223 -0.48 -9.38 5.92
C VAL A 223 -1.78 -9.01 6.62
N THR A 224 -2.05 -9.65 7.74
CA THR A 224 -3.24 -9.42 8.57
C THR A 224 -2.83 -8.89 9.94
N ARG A 225 -3.71 -8.10 10.58
CA ARG A 225 -3.45 -7.53 11.92
C ARG A 225 -4.09 -8.33 13.06
N THR A 226 -5.23 -8.98 12.78
CA THR A 226 -5.92 -9.82 13.76
C THR A 226 -6.46 -11.06 13.03
N PRO A 227 -5.77 -12.21 13.12
CA PRO A 227 -4.45 -12.40 13.77
C PRO A 227 -3.33 -11.61 13.09
N GLN A 228 -2.27 -11.29 13.84
CA GLN A 228 -1.03 -10.76 13.26
C GLN A 228 -0.31 -11.89 12.51
N ALA A 229 -0.39 -11.90 11.20
CA ALA A 229 0.08 -13.04 10.42
C ALA A 229 0.48 -12.68 8.99
N ILE A 230 1.32 -13.53 8.39
CA ILE A 230 1.68 -13.50 6.97
C ILE A 230 1.14 -14.75 6.29
N TRP A 231 0.25 -14.55 5.35
CA TRP A 231 -0.35 -15.58 4.52
C TRP A 231 0.39 -15.66 3.20
N ARG A 232 0.63 -16.88 2.70
CA ARG A 232 1.22 -17.11 1.38
C ARG A 232 0.55 -18.27 0.67
N TRP A 233 0.17 -18.07 -0.58
CA TRP A 233 -0.48 -19.10 -1.39
C TRP A 233 -0.38 -18.77 -2.89
N ASN A 234 -0.64 -19.74 -3.75
CA ASN A 234 -0.81 -19.47 -5.18
C ASN A 234 -2.22 -18.94 -5.44
N ALA A 235 -2.40 -17.90 -6.26
CA ALA A 235 -3.68 -17.24 -6.50
C ALA A 235 -4.80 -18.16 -7.04
N LEU A 236 -4.45 -19.33 -7.58
CA LEU A 236 -5.39 -20.34 -8.09
C LEU A 236 -5.77 -21.40 -7.05
N GLU A 237 -5.10 -21.40 -5.89
CA GLU A 237 -5.29 -22.38 -4.81
C GLU A 237 -5.93 -21.73 -3.59
N SER A 238 -6.47 -22.56 -2.71
CA SER A 238 -6.94 -22.12 -1.39
C SER A 238 -5.75 -21.73 -0.51
N PRO A 239 -5.81 -20.61 0.24
CA PRO A 239 -4.71 -20.25 1.10
C PRO A 239 -4.58 -21.25 2.27
N GLY A 240 -3.35 -21.70 2.50
CA GLY A 240 -3.02 -22.56 3.63
C GLY A 240 -2.94 -21.80 4.96
N PRO A 241 -2.55 -22.48 6.06
CA PRO A 241 -2.39 -21.85 7.36
C PRO A 241 -1.33 -20.74 7.31
N PRO A 242 -1.52 -19.63 8.04
CA PRO A 242 -0.61 -18.50 8.00
C PRO A 242 0.65 -18.75 8.83
N ASN A 243 1.69 -17.98 8.52
CA ASN A 243 2.82 -17.82 9.44
C ASN A 243 2.46 -16.73 10.46
N MET A 244 2.28 -17.13 11.72
CA MET A 244 1.97 -16.20 12.80
C MET A 244 3.16 -15.27 13.07
N ILE A 245 2.89 -13.98 13.22
CA ILE A 245 3.87 -12.99 13.65
C ILE A 245 3.83 -12.99 15.18
N ASP A 246 4.79 -13.68 15.80
CA ASP A 246 4.96 -13.64 17.25
C ASP A 246 5.58 -12.30 17.66
N SER A 247 4.76 -11.41 18.23
CA SER A 247 5.18 -10.11 18.76
C SER A 247 5.80 -10.20 20.17
N SER A 248 5.78 -11.37 20.82
CA SER A 248 6.36 -11.58 22.15
C SER A 248 7.86 -11.90 22.12
N GLN A 249 8.44 -12.18 20.94
CA GLN A 249 9.87 -12.42 20.78
C GLN A 249 10.54 -11.38 19.87
N PRO A 250 11.35 -10.44 20.42
CA PRO A 250 11.97 -9.35 19.66
C PRO A 250 12.99 -9.80 18.58
N GLY A 251 13.24 -11.10 18.43
CA GLY A 251 14.17 -11.68 17.45
C GLY A 251 13.54 -12.25 16.18
N ASN A 252 12.21 -12.40 16.07
CA ASN A 252 11.61 -13.09 14.92
C ASN A 252 11.55 -12.27 13.63
N ALA A 253 11.67 -10.94 13.69
CA ALA A 253 11.85 -10.10 12.50
C ALA A 253 13.06 -10.56 11.66
N HIS A 254 14.13 -11.08 12.29
CA HIS A 254 15.33 -11.57 11.61
C HIS A 254 15.09 -12.79 10.71
N ARG A 255 14.23 -13.74 11.10
CA ARG A 255 13.98 -14.94 10.28
C ARG A 255 13.20 -14.60 9.01
N TYR A 256 12.29 -13.63 9.08
CA TYR A 256 11.49 -13.22 7.93
C TYR A 256 12.33 -12.54 6.84
N TRP A 257 13.30 -11.69 7.20
CA TRP A 257 14.19 -11.01 6.24
C TRP A 257 15.15 -11.97 5.50
N HIS A 258 15.66 -13.02 6.14
CA HIS A 258 16.52 -13.99 5.47
C HIS A 258 15.78 -14.86 4.45
N SER A 259 14.48 -15.11 4.64
CA SER A 259 13.66 -15.83 3.65
C SER A 259 13.46 -15.03 2.36
N ILE A 260 13.52 -13.69 2.42
CA ILE A 260 13.33 -12.79 1.28
C ILE A 260 14.62 -12.67 0.44
N ARG A 261 15.81 -12.66 1.07
CA ARG A 261 17.08 -12.54 0.32
C ARG A 261 17.54 -13.83 -0.37
N ASN A 262 17.30 -15.00 0.21
CA ASN A 262 17.89 -16.25 -0.29
C ASN A 262 17.30 -16.79 -1.61
N ARG A 263 16.42 -16.05 -2.30
CA ARG A 263 15.93 -16.43 -3.65
C ARG A 263 16.05 -15.34 -4.72
N GLN A 264 16.54 -14.15 -4.40
CA GLN A 264 16.85 -13.14 -5.42
C GLN A 264 18.33 -13.19 -5.79
N ASN A 265 18.72 -14.24 -6.52
CA ASN A 265 19.90 -14.17 -7.37
C ASN A 265 19.46 -13.52 -8.69
N TYR A 266 19.61 -12.19 -8.79
CA TYR A 266 19.67 -11.53 -10.09
C TYR A 266 21.10 -11.71 -10.64
N PRO A 267 21.30 -12.29 -11.83
CA PRO A 267 22.58 -12.17 -12.51
C PRO A 267 22.78 -10.70 -12.94
N ALA A 268 24.04 -10.27 -12.89
CA ALA A 268 24.52 -8.93 -13.21
C ALA A 268 24.20 -8.49 -14.65
#